data_AF-A0A9D9PD07-F1
#
_entry.id   AF-A0A9D9PD07-F1
#
_cell.length_a   1.000
_cell.length_b   1.000
_cell.length_c   1.000
_cell.angle_alpha   90.00
_cell.angle_beta   90.00
_cell.angle_gamma   90.00
#
_symmetry.space_group_name_H-M   'P 1'
#
loop_
_entity.id
_entity.type
_entity.pdbx_description
1 polymer ?
#
loop_
_entity_poly.entity_id
_entity_poly.type
_entity_poly.pdbx_seq_one_letter_code
_entity_poly.pdbx_strand_id
1 'polypeptide(L)'
;MNDLNEDRLNIWNQSHQLVRENLCSKLKVNLKEKSQFQFVELTQKLWLAYQDNPEVWNSRIRPGRFLGIVNTAVRNFNIQKIYCFVTQQQPSHEYDTIYLFKILKKWLESNFENCPKIERKIIPQEISANDQDALFDFYYSFLNTDCDRDVTTLISVKGGTPQMQTALRVQAISSQIETQIYLEPKLDAQLILDGEPSPCRRVSYWRYQRTMKYQTVKQLLQRWDFDGARMVLSDWKETLSTLENSETENLEELKSSQELVELNVRALGTAVALMNLDTRGSRQEHDNRFKMVSELANQYSYPQNSLYRLLNLHTQCCIFWEVDGIAEFLIRMGLFYEEIIHDLIRKLDPKNGNFYFDRVNYPDDWYLKTDKVVRNSQLANRFYRLEQEMERSSLVGKIQRQRCLVNDSWEKPLNQLFKLPGRPTKRNFLQALMKSQGDASQKDAVCKMVSAMKALDYWSVKRNQIIHGAKGISKVRLQEALKEDREAIKNKESINKDIDKTIDVACEPEEIRDRMTQIVTIAFNITRSELPKPRLVRLHEGTTIATAAEPFYLYSDIRKWVIDRIDRDVR
;
A
#
# COMPACT_ATOMS: atom_id res chain seq x y z
N MET A 1 -22.56 -25.14 36.29
CA MET A 1 -23.74 -25.46 37.12
C MET A 1 -23.57 -26.76 37.89
N ASN A 2 -22.70 -27.67 37.46
CA ASN A 2 -22.49 -28.98 38.11
C ASN A 2 -21.69 -28.93 39.44
N ASP A 3 -21.22 -27.75 39.88
CA ASP A 3 -20.36 -27.60 41.08
C ASP A 3 -21.03 -26.88 42.26
N LEU A 4 -22.31 -26.48 42.16
CA LEU A 4 -23.03 -25.88 43.28
C LEU A 4 -23.63 -26.98 44.17
N ASN A 5 -23.49 -26.88 45.49
CA ASN A 5 -24.25 -27.71 46.42
C ASN A 5 -25.75 -27.35 46.39
N GLU A 6 -26.61 -28.23 46.90
CA GLU A 6 -28.08 -28.07 46.82
C GLU A 6 -28.57 -26.75 47.41
N ASP A 7 -28.00 -26.30 48.53
CA ASP A 7 -28.35 -25.03 49.17
C ASP A 7 -28.01 -23.81 48.30
N ARG A 8 -26.81 -23.77 47.70
CA ARG A 8 -26.41 -22.67 46.80
C ARG A 8 -27.20 -22.70 45.50
N LEU A 9 -27.55 -23.88 45.01
CA LEU A 9 -28.40 -24.03 43.84
C LEU A 9 -29.80 -23.47 44.11
N ASN A 10 -30.35 -23.72 45.30
CA ASN A 10 -31.62 -23.14 45.74
C ASN A 10 -31.54 -21.61 45.84
N ILE A 11 -30.49 -21.06 46.45
CA ILE A 11 -30.27 -19.60 46.51
C ILE A 11 -30.19 -18.98 45.12
N TRP A 12 -29.47 -19.63 44.20
CA TRP A 12 -29.33 -19.16 42.82
C TRP A 12 -30.68 -19.13 42.09
N ASN A 13 -31.44 -20.23 42.17
CA ASN A 13 -32.74 -20.37 41.52
C ASN A 13 -33.80 -19.43 42.13
N GLN A 14 -33.70 -19.12 43.42
CA GLN A 14 -34.63 -18.24 44.14
C GLN A 14 -34.12 -16.80 44.29
N SER A 15 -33.04 -16.42 43.62
CA SER A 15 -32.37 -15.12 43.76
C SER A 15 -33.32 -13.92 43.64
N HIS A 16 -34.24 -13.95 42.68
CA HIS A 16 -35.22 -12.88 42.50
C HIS A 16 -36.22 -12.77 43.66
N GLN A 17 -36.63 -13.90 44.24
CA GLN A 17 -37.50 -13.94 45.40
C GLN A 17 -36.77 -13.46 46.66
N LEU A 18 -35.50 -13.83 46.84
CA LEU A 18 -34.67 -13.38 47.96
C LEU A 18 -34.42 -11.86 47.92
N VAL A 19 -34.20 -11.27 46.73
CA VAL A 19 -34.10 -9.81 46.55
C VAL A 19 -35.42 -9.12 46.95
N ARG A 20 -36.55 -9.72 46.59
CA ARG A 20 -37.87 -9.20 46.97
C ARG A 20 -38.07 -9.24 48.48
N GLU A 21 -37.88 -10.40 49.11
CA GLU A 21 -38.21 -10.61 50.51
C GLU A 21 -37.27 -9.87 51.47
N ASN A 22 -35.99 -9.75 51.12
CA ASN A 22 -34.98 -9.16 52.00
C ASN A 22 -34.62 -7.71 51.64
N LEU A 23 -34.33 -7.44 50.37
CA LEU A 23 -33.81 -6.14 49.95
C LEU A 23 -34.94 -5.12 49.73
N CYS A 24 -36.00 -5.51 49.01
CA CYS A 24 -37.12 -4.61 48.72
C CYS A 24 -37.90 -4.26 50.00
N SER A 25 -38.11 -5.21 50.90
CA SER A 25 -38.75 -4.98 52.19
C SER A 25 -37.96 -3.99 53.05
N LYS A 26 -36.64 -4.20 53.17
CA LYS A 26 -35.73 -3.34 53.94
C LYS A 26 -35.65 -1.92 53.38
N LEU A 27 -35.65 -1.78 52.05
CA LEU A 27 -35.61 -0.50 51.36
C LEU A 27 -37.00 0.13 51.17
N LYS A 28 -38.08 -0.54 51.59
CA LYS A 28 -39.47 -0.12 51.41
C LYS A 28 -39.82 0.18 49.93
N VAL A 29 -39.37 -0.65 49.00
CA VAL A 29 -39.66 -0.54 47.55
C VAL A 29 -41.10 -0.99 47.28
N ASN A 30 -41.84 -0.23 46.47
CA ASN A 30 -43.22 -0.58 46.13
C ASN A 30 -43.24 -1.77 45.15
N LEU A 31 -44.09 -2.76 45.45
CA LEU A 31 -44.30 -3.92 44.57
C LEU A 31 -45.53 -3.67 43.70
N LYS A 32 -45.43 -3.88 42.38
CA LYS A 32 -46.58 -3.85 41.46
C LYS A 32 -47.44 -5.11 41.60
N GLU A 33 -48.61 -5.11 40.96
CA GLU A 33 -49.43 -6.31 40.78
C GLU A 33 -48.59 -7.45 40.19
N LYS A 34 -48.78 -8.68 40.71
CA LYS A 34 -47.90 -9.85 40.49
C LYS A 34 -46.51 -9.80 41.13
N SER A 35 -46.29 -8.92 42.12
CA SER A 35 -45.10 -8.95 42.97
C SER A 35 -43.77 -8.62 42.29
N GLN A 36 -43.79 -7.86 41.21
CA GLN A 36 -42.59 -7.36 40.54
C GLN A 36 -42.20 -5.98 41.08
N PHE A 37 -40.91 -5.78 41.40
CA PHE A 37 -40.37 -4.47 41.75
C PHE A 37 -39.81 -3.80 40.50
N GLN A 38 -39.83 -2.46 40.45
CA GLN A 38 -39.14 -1.72 39.38
C GLN A 38 -37.66 -1.59 39.71
N PHE A 39 -36.79 -1.93 38.77
CA PHE A 39 -35.33 -1.88 38.98
C PHE A 39 -34.83 -0.45 39.23
N VAL A 40 -35.41 0.55 38.56
CA VAL A 40 -35.13 1.97 38.81
C VAL A 40 -35.45 2.37 40.24
N GLU A 41 -36.64 2.02 40.74
CA GLU A 41 -37.07 2.39 42.09
C GLU A 41 -36.16 1.71 43.14
N LEU A 42 -35.86 0.43 42.94
CA LEU A 42 -34.95 -0.32 43.79
C LEU A 42 -33.57 0.34 43.86
N THR A 43 -32.98 0.65 42.70
CA THR A 43 -31.64 1.26 42.63
C THR A 43 -31.63 2.71 43.12
N GLN A 44 -32.71 3.47 42.95
CA GLN A 44 -32.86 4.80 43.52
C GLN A 44 -32.89 4.76 45.05
N LYS A 45 -33.72 3.89 45.64
CA LYS A 45 -33.82 3.74 47.10
C LYS A 45 -32.53 3.18 47.70
N LEU A 46 -31.88 2.24 47.02
CA LEU A 46 -30.56 1.75 47.40
C LEU A 46 -29.49 2.85 47.35
N TRP A 47 -29.52 3.71 46.34
CA TRP A 47 -28.61 4.86 46.25
C TRP A 47 -28.78 5.82 47.44
N LEU A 48 -30.02 6.20 47.77
CA LEU A 48 -30.31 7.05 48.92
C LEU A 48 -29.83 6.40 50.22
N ALA A 49 -30.15 5.12 50.44
CA ALA A 49 -29.70 4.39 51.62
C ALA A 49 -28.16 4.29 51.70
N TYR A 50 -27.48 4.17 50.56
CA TYR A 50 -26.02 4.16 50.47
C TYR A 50 -25.39 5.55 50.67
N GLN A 51 -26.13 6.63 50.44
CA GLN A 51 -25.72 7.97 50.84
C GLN A 51 -25.82 8.15 52.36
N ASP A 52 -26.91 7.67 52.95
CA ASP A 52 -27.17 7.81 54.39
C ASP A 52 -26.22 6.96 55.25
N ASN A 53 -25.92 5.72 54.84
CA ASN A 53 -25.05 4.80 55.58
C ASN A 53 -23.99 4.15 54.67
N PRO A 54 -22.92 4.87 54.30
CA PRO A 54 -21.93 4.39 53.34
C PRO A 54 -21.27 3.06 53.74
N GLU A 55 -20.79 2.93 54.98
CA GLU A 55 -20.02 1.75 55.42
C GLU A 55 -20.85 0.45 55.37
N VAL A 56 -22.11 0.53 55.81
CA VAL A 56 -23.03 -0.61 55.86
C VAL A 56 -23.33 -1.14 54.46
N TRP A 57 -23.53 -0.25 53.50
CA TRP A 57 -23.90 -0.64 52.14
C TRP A 57 -22.68 -0.94 51.28
N ASN A 58 -21.54 -0.28 51.49
CA ASN A 58 -20.30 -0.55 50.78
C ASN A 58 -19.87 -2.02 50.93
N SER A 59 -19.97 -2.57 52.15
CA SER A 59 -19.63 -3.98 52.44
C SER A 59 -20.61 -5.01 51.85
N ARG A 60 -21.86 -4.60 51.59
CA ARG A 60 -22.94 -5.45 51.09
C ARG A 60 -23.05 -5.48 49.56
N ILE A 61 -22.58 -4.44 48.89
CA ILE A 61 -22.61 -4.35 47.43
C ILE A 61 -21.41 -5.13 46.87
N ARG A 62 -21.68 -6.13 46.03
CA ARG A 62 -20.66 -6.99 45.41
C ARG A 62 -20.90 -7.09 43.91
N PRO A 63 -20.33 -6.19 43.09
CA PRO A 63 -20.64 -6.14 41.66
C PRO A 63 -19.81 -7.17 40.86
N GLY A 64 -19.85 -8.45 41.22
CA GLY A 64 -18.89 -9.49 40.82
C GLY A 64 -18.47 -9.51 39.34
N ARG A 65 -19.42 -9.50 38.40
CA ARG A 65 -19.10 -9.51 36.95
C ARG A 65 -18.49 -8.20 36.46
N PHE A 66 -18.98 -7.07 36.95
CA PHE A 66 -18.45 -5.75 36.61
C PHE A 66 -17.08 -5.53 37.26
N LEU A 67 -16.93 -5.96 38.52
CA LEU A 67 -15.68 -5.95 39.25
C LEU A 67 -14.61 -6.80 38.57
N GLY A 68 -14.98 -7.96 38.01
CA GLY A 68 -14.08 -8.77 37.18
C GLY A 68 -13.50 -8.00 35.98
N ILE A 69 -14.35 -7.24 35.28
CA ILE A 69 -13.93 -6.40 34.14
C ILE A 69 -12.98 -5.30 34.63
N VAL A 70 -13.38 -4.55 35.66
CA VAL A 70 -12.61 -3.42 36.18
C VAL A 70 -11.28 -3.90 36.76
N ASN A 71 -11.25 -5.00 37.52
CA ASN A 71 -10.02 -5.58 38.03
C ASN A 71 -9.07 -5.98 36.92
N THR A 72 -9.58 -6.64 35.88
CA THR A 72 -8.76 -7.05 34.73
C THR A 72 -8.19 -5.82 34.01
N ALA A 73 -9.01 -4.80 33.78
CA ALA A 73 -8.60 -3.58 33.10
C ALA A 73 -7.56 -2.78 33.92
N VAL A 74 -7.77 -2.61 35.22
CA VAL A 74 -6.87 -1.85 36.09
C VAL A 74 -5.55 -2.59 36.32
N ARG A 75 -5.62 -3.89 36.66
CA ARG A 75 -4.41 -4.66 37.01
C ARG A 75 -3.53 -4.99 35.81
N ASN A 76 -4.13 -5.24 34.65
CA ASN A 76 -3.38 -5.77 33.49
C ASN A 76 -3.09 -4.70 32.43
N PHE A 77 -3.88 -3.62 32.38
CA PHE A 77 -3.76 -2.57 31.36
C PHE A 77 -3.59 -1.16 31.94
N ASN A 78 -3.62 -1.00 33.27
CA ASN A 78 -3.47 0.29 33.96
C ASN A 78 -4.34 1.41 33.35
N ILE A 79 -5.63 1.10 33.14
CA ILE A 79 -6.55 2.05 32.50
C ILE A 79 -6.70 3.34 33.32
N GLN A 80 -6.81 4.48 32.61
CA GLN A 80 -7.01 5.78 33.24
C GLN A 80 -8.48 6.20 33.28
N LYS A 81 -9.30 5.67 32.37
CA LYS A 81 -10.67 6.13 32.15
C LYS A 81 -11.62 4.98 31.83
N ILE A 82 -12.83 5.02 32.38
CA ILE A 82 -13.92 4.08 32.11
C ILE A 82 -15.13 4.87 31.66
N TYR A 83 -15.68 4.52 30.50
CA TYR A 83 -16.98 5.02 30.05
C TYR A 83 -18.06 3.96 30.30
N CYS A 84 -19.14 4.36 30.97
CA CYS A 84 -20.32 3.53 31.15
C CYS A 84 -21.49 4.14 30.37
N PHE A 85 -22.09 3.36 29.49
CA PHE A 85 -23.32 3.75 28.80
C PHE A 85 -24.52 3.53 29.71
N VAL A 86 -25.35 4.55 29.86
CA VAL A 86 -26.41 4.60 30.87
C VAL A 86 -27.73 5.03 30.24
N THR A 87 -28.81 4.35 30.64
CA THR A 87 -30.19 4.66 30.23
C THR A 87 -30.90 5.53 31.25
N GLN A 88 -31.64 6.53 30.76
CA GLN A 88 -32.53 7.40 31.53
C GLN A 88 -33.67 7.90 30.61
N GLN A 89 -34.61 7.01 30.29
CA GLN A 89 -35.69 7.27 29.33
C GLN A 89 -36.75 8.25 29.88
N GLN A 90 -37.51 8.90 28.99
CA GLN A 90 -38.68 9.71 29.35
C GLN A 90 -39.90 9.27 28.53
N PRO A 91 -40.98 8.78 29.17
CA PRO A 91 -41.14 8.55 30.62
C PRO A 91 -40.18 7.49 31.16
N SER A 92 -39.88 7.53 32.48
CA SER A 92 -38.89 6.63 33.09
C SER A 92 -39.24 5.16 32.85
N HIS A 93 -38.26 4.42 32.31
CA HIS A 93 -38.42 3.01 32.02
C HIS A 93 -38.02 2.16 33.24
N GLU A 94 -38.71 1.05 33.50
CA GLU A 94 -38.52 0.29 34.74
C GLU A 94 -37.12 -0.32 34.92
N TYR A 95 -36.34 -0.40 33.84
CA TYR A 95 -34.96 -0.88 33.80
C TYR A 95 -33.91 0.22 33.55
N ASP A 96 -34.22 1.52 33.71
CA ASP A 96 -33.18 2.57 33.62
C ASP A 96 -32.05 2.34 34.62
N THR A 97 -30.82 2.69 34.20
CA THR A 97 -29.59 2.31 34.91
C THR A 97 -28.87 3.49 35.59
N ILE A 98 -29.48 4.69 35.55
CA ILE A 98 -28.85 5.92 36.06
C ILE A 98 -28.44 5.87 37.53
N TYR A 99 -29.25 5.25 38.39
CA TYR A 99 -28.93 5.10 39.81
C TYR A 99 -27.95 3.95 40.06
N LEU A 100 -28.02 2.87 39.27
CA LEU A 100 -27.02 1.80 39.30
C LEU A 100 -25.62 2.36 39.02
N PHE A 101 -25.48 3.22 38.01
CA PHE A 101 -24.20 3.89 37.71
C PHE A 101 -23.67 4.68 38.92
N LYS A 102 -24.52 5.47 39.60
CA LYS A 102 -24.11 6.24 40.77
C LYS A 102 -23.60 5.34 41.91
N ILE A 103 -24.31 4.23 42.16
CA ILE A 103 -23.91 3.24 43.16
C ILE A 103 -22.54 2.63 42.80
N LEU A 104 -22.38 2.15 41.58
CA LEU A 104 -21.15 1.51 41.11
C LEU A 104 -19.96 2.48 41.12
N LYS A 105 -20.16 3.71 40.68
CA LYS A 105 -19.13 4.76 40.72
C LYS A 105 -18.64 5.00 42.15
N LYS A 106 -19.56 5.27 43.09
CA LYS A 106 -19.21 5.50 44.50
C LYS A 106 -18.51 4.29 45.12
N TRP A 107 -18.99 3.08 44.80
CA TRP A 107 -18.37 1.85 45.28
C TRP A 107 -16.94 1.69 44.75
N LEU A 108 -16.70 1.88 43.45
CA LEU A 108 -15.34 1.79 42.89
C LEU A 108 -14.39 2.83 43.48
N GLU A 109 -14.81 4.09 43.57
CA GLU A 109 -14.02 5.18 44.17
C GLU A 109 -13.67 4.91 45.64
N SER A 110 -14.50 4.14 46.36
CA SER A 110 -14.26 3.79 47.77
C SER A 110 -13.38 2.55 47.96
N ASN A 111 -13.27 1.67 46.96
CA ASN A 111 -12.59 0.38 47.07
C ASN A 111 -11.28 0.28 46.25
N PHE A 112 -10.94 1.30 45.45
CA PHE A 112 -9.70 1.36 44.68
C PHE A 112 -8.88 2.61 45.06
N GLU A 113 -7.65 2.43 45.55
CA GLU A 113 -6.75 3.54 45.89
C GLU A 113 -6.43 4.42 44.67
N ASN A 114 -6.24 3.79 43.50
CA ASN A 114 -6.01 4.45 42.22
C ASN A 114 -7.18 4.19 41.25
N CYS A 115 -8.38 4.61 41.65
CA CYS A 115 -9.58 4.40 40.82
C CYS A 115 -9.48 5.17 39.49
N PRO A 116 -9.69 4.51 38.33
CA PRO A 116 -9.77 5.21 37.05
C PRO A 116 -10.93 6.21 37.03
N LYS A 117 -10.84 7.23 36.17
CA LYS A 117 -11.90 8.21 36.00
C LYS A 117 -13.13 7.56 35.37
N ILE A 118 -14.21 7.43 36.14
CA ILE A 118 -15.47 6.81 35.67
C ILE A 118 -16.44 7.90 35.18
N GLU A 119 -16.75 7.87 33.89
CA GLU A 119 -17.67 8.78 33.23
C GLU A 119 -18.91 8.05 32.71
N ARG A 120 -20.08 8.68 32.85
CA ARG A 120 -21.31 8.20 32.22
C ARG A 120 -21.47 8.83 30.84
N LYS A 121 -21.93 8.02 29.89
CA LYS A 121 -22.45 8.47 28.60
C LYS A 121 -23.93 8.12 28.57
N ILE A 122 -24.77 9.14 28.72
CA ILE A 122 -26.22 8.97 28.77
C ILE A 122 -26.71 8.76 27.35
N ILE A 123 -27.44 7.67 27.11
CA ILE A 123 -28.14 7.45 25.85
C ILE A 123 -29.28 8.48 25.77
N PRO A 124 -29.34 9.30 24.71
CA PRO A 124 -30.37 10.31 24.53
C PRO A 124 -31.78 9.75 24.73
N GLN A 125 -32.69 10.57 25.28
CA GLN A 125 -34.03 10.13 25.68
C GLN A 125 -34.89 9.73 24.48
N GLU A 126 -34.56 10.26 23.31
CA GLU A 126 -35.22 10.00 22.03
C GLU A 126 -34.83 8.63 21.47
N ILE A 127 -33.73 8.04 21.93
CA ILE A 127 -33.21 6.75 21.46
C ILE A 127 -33.71 5.65 22.40
N SER A 128 -34.61 4.82 21.88
CA SER A 128 -35.08 3.62 22.60
C SER A 128 -33.94 2.60 22.73
N ALA A 129 -33.81 1.97 23.91
CA ALA A 129 -32.80 0.93 24.15
C ALA A 129 -33.00 -0.34 23.30
N ASN A 130 -34.13 -0.46 22.60
CA ASN A 130 -34.42 -1.55 21.67
C ASN A 130 -34.31 -1.13 20.19
N ASP A 131 -34.09 0.16 19.91
CA ASP A 131 -33.88 0.66 18.56
C ASP A 131 -32.40 0.53 18.20
N GLN A 132 -32.08 -0.55 17.48
CA GLN A 132 -30.70 -0.87 17.13
C GLN A 132 -30.09 0.17 16.17
N ASP A 133 -30.89 0.76 15.28
CA ASP A 133 -30.39 1.69 14.26
C ASP A 133 -30.01 3.03 14.89
N ALA A 134 -30.87 3.58 15.76
CA ALA A 134 -30.53 4.79 16.51
C ALA A 134 -29.33 4.57 17.46
N LEU A 135 -29.19 3.37 18.02
CA LEU A 135 -28.02 3.01 18.84
C LEU A 135 -26.73 2.91 18.01
N PHE A 136 -26.79 2.51 16.74
CA PHE A 136 -25.62 2.50 15.86
C PHE A 136 -25.05 3.91 15.71
N ASP A 137 -25.89 4.91 15.42
CA ASP A 137 -25.45 6.30 15.25
C ASP A 137 -24.85 6.88 16.53
N PHE A 138 -25.48 6.58 17.69
CA PHE A 138 -24.98 7.02 18.99
C PHE A 138 -23.58 6.46 19.29
N TYR A 139 -23.38 5.14 19.13
CA TYR A 139 -22.07 4.53 19.38
C TYR A 139 -21.02 4.92 18.35
N TYR A 140 -21.42 5.11 17.08
CA TYR A 140 -20.53 5.63 16.04
C TYR A 140 -20.00 7.02 16.40
N SER A 141 -20.88 7.92 16.84
CA SER A 141 -20.50 9.28 17.25
C SER A 141 -19.53 9.24 18.44
N PHE A 142 -19.83 8.41 19.45
CA PHE A 142 -18.97 8.24 20.63
C PHE A 142 -17.58 7.72 20.26
N LEU A 143 -17.50 6.62 19.52
CA LEU A 143 -16.22 5.98 19.18
C LEU A 143 -15.34 6.85 18.27
N ASN A 144 -15.92 7.75 17.47
CA ASN A 144 -15.15 8.64 16.60
C ASN A 144 -14.80 9.99 17.22
N THR A 145 -15.54 10.42 18.26
CA THR A 145 -15.38 11.77 18.85
C THR A 145 -14.69 11.72 20.21
N ASP A 146 -15.01 10.72 21.03
CA ASP A 146 -14.58 10.64 22.44
C ASP A 146 -13.45 9.62 22.69
N CYS A 147 -13.16 8.77 21.71
CA CYS A 147 -12.11 7.75 21.79
C CYS A 147 -10.93 8.10 20.88
N ASP A 148 -9.73 7.92 21.41
CA ASP A 148 -8.49 8.04 20.64
C ASP A 148 -8.26 6.76 19.83
N ARG A 149 -7.81 6.92 18.58
CA ARG A 149 -7.61 5.82 17.62
C ARG A 149 -6.33 5.05 17.91
N ASP A 150 -5.33 5.74 18.48
CA ASP A 150 -3.99 5.20 18.71
C ASP A 150 -3.87 4.49 20.06
N VAL A 151 -4.93 4.53 20.88
CA VAL A 151 -4.95 3.94 22.23
C VAL A 151 -5.68 2.60 22.21
N THR A 152 -5.10 1.61 22.90
CA THR A 152 -5.74 0.32 23.14
C THR A 152 -7.06 0.52 23.89
N THR A 153 -8.16 0.13 23.25
CA THR A 153 -9.50 0.29 23.82
C THR A 153 -10.02 -1.05 24.34
N LEU A 154 -10.38 -1.07 25.62
CA LEU A 154 -11.00 -2.24 26.25
C LEU A 154 -12.52 -2.11 26.21
N ILE A 155 -13.20 -3.13 25.71
CA ILE A 155 -14.64 -3.09 25.44
C ILE A 155 -15.34 -4.20 26.23
N SER A 156 -16.41 -3.85 26.93
CA SER A 156 -17.30 -4.84 27.54
C SER A 156 -18.70 -4.72 26.97
N VAL A 157 -19.23 -5.84 26.47
CA VAL A 157 -20.56 -5.96 25.87
C VAL A 157 -21.50 -6.82 26.73
N LYS A 158 -21.22 -7.01 28.03
CA LYS A 158 -22.08 -7.84 28.89
C LYS A 158 -23.25 -7.09 29.53
N GLY A 159 -23.25 -5.76 29.48
CA GLY A 159 -24.35 -4.91 29.98
C GLY A 159 -25.33 -4.51 28.87
N GLY A 160 -26.52 -4.08 29.26
CA GLY A 160 -27.54 -3.56 28.34
C GLY A 160 -28.35 -4.64 27.62
N THR A 161 -29.29 -4.20 26.79
CA THR A 161 -30.13 -5.06 25.94
C THR A 161 -29.30 -5.75 24.86
N PRO A 162 -29.76 -6.87 24.28
CA PRO A 162 -29.08 -7.50 23.14
C PRO A 162 -28.80 -6.54 21.97
N GLN A 163 -29.69 -5.57 21.75
CA GLN A 163 -29.57 -4.52 20.74
C GLN A 163 -28.41 -3.57 21.06
N MET A 164 -28.29 -3.12 22.31
CA MET A 164 -27.15 -2.31 22.76
C MET A 164 -25.82 -3.06 22.61
N GLN A 165 -25.79 -4.33 22.99
CA GLN A 165 -24.59 -5.17 22.88
C GLN A 165 -24.17 -5.36 21.42
N THR A 166 -25.13 -5.64 20.54
CA THR A 166 -24.89 -5.80 19.10
C THR A 166 -24.43 -4.50 18.47
N ALA A 167 -25.12 -3.39 18.77
CA ALA A 167 -24.80 -2.08 18.23
C ALA A 167 -23.38 -1.64 18.63
N LEU A 168 -23.04 -1.73 19.93
CA LEU A 168 -21.69 -1.40 20.40
C LEU A 168 -20.63 -2.31 19.78
N ARG A 169 -20.89 -3.62 19.67
CA ARG A 169 -19.94 -4.57 19.08
C ARG A 169 -19.65 -4.23 17.61
N VAL A 170 -20.68 -4.03 16.80
CA VAL A 170 -20.54 -3.76 15.36
C VAL A 170 -19.89 -2.40 15.11
N GLN A 171 -20.26 -1.37 15.89
CA GLN A 171 -19.66 -0.03 15.75
C GLN A 171 -18.22 -0.02 16.22
N ALA A 172 -17.87 -0.76 17.27
CA ALA A 172 -16.49 -0.94 17.67
C ALA A 172 -15.66 -1.61 16.56
N ILE A 173 -16.12 -2.75 16.02
CA ILE A 173 -15.42 -3.45 14.93
C ILE A 173 -15.24 -2.55 13.69
N SER A 174 -16.24 -1.70 13.39
CA SER A 174 -16.24 -0.77 12.27
C SER A 174 -15.50 0.55 12.54
N SER A 175 -15.07 0.78 13.79
CA SER A 175 -14.40 2.02 14.17
C SER A 175 -12.96 2.07 13.66
N GLN A 176 -12.36 3.26 13.72
CA GLN A 176 -10.96 3.47 13.33
C GLN A 176 -9.96 3.10 14.43
N ILE A 177 -10.42 2.60 15.57
CA ILE A 177 -9.56 2.17 16.67
C ILE A 177 -8.87 0.87 16.28
N GLU A 178 -7.54 0.88 16.21
CA GLU A 178 -6.79 -0.26 15.69
C GLU A 178 -6.78 -1.42 16.68
N THR A 179 -6.42 -1.12 17.95
CA THR A 179 -6.28 -2.14 18.99
C THR A 179 -7.50 -2.17 19.89
N GLN A 180 -8.31 -3.23 19.74
CA GLN A 180 -9.51 -3.46 20.52
C GLN A 180 -9.47 -4.81 21.23
N ILE A 181 -9.72 -4.81 22.54
CA ILE A 181 -9.74 -6.03 23.35
C ILE A 181 -11.06 -6.09 24.10
N TYR A 182 -11.81 -7.16 23.88
CA TYR A 182 -13.08 -7.41 24.54
C TYR A 182 -12.85 -8.15 25.85
N LEU A 183 -13.28 -7.55 26.95
CA LEU A 183 -13.27 -8.15 28.28
C LEU A 183 -14.61 -8.81 28.54
N GLU A 184 -14.66 -10.13 28.40
CA GLU A 184 -15.85 -10.93 28.59
C GLU A 184 -15.83 -11.71 29.91
N PRO A 185 -16.51 -11.26 30.99
CA PRO A 185 -16.58 -12.00 32.24
C PRO A 185 -17.35 -13.32 32.05
N LYS A 186 -16.73 -14.43 32.45
CA LYS A 186 -17.37 -15.75 32.50
C LYS A 186 -18.45 -15.74 33.57
N LEU A 187 -19.57 -16.39 33.29
CA LEU A 187 -20.62 -16.59 34.29
C LEU A 187 -20.19 -17.75 35.19
N ASP A 188 -19.79 -17.42 36.42
CA ASP A 188 -19.49 -18.39 37.46
C ASP A 188 -20.43 -18.13 38.64
N ALA A 189 -21.40 -19.02 38.82
CA ALA A 189 -22.43 -18.85 39.85
C ALA A 189 -21.85 -18.92 41.26
N GLN A 190 -20.77 -19.67 41.48
CA GLN A 190 -20.13 -19.79 42.79
C GLN A 190 -19.46 -18.47 43.17
N LEU A 191 -18.61 -17.94 42.28
CA LEU A 191 -17.94 -16.65 42.50
C LEU A 191 -18.94 -15.50 42.66
N ILE A 192 -20.07 -15.53 41.93
CA ILE A 192 -21.12 -14.51 42.07
C ILE A 192 -21.77 -14.57 43.45
N LEU A 193 -22.10 -15.76 43.95
CA LEU A 193 -22.67 -15.93 45.28
C LEU A 193 -21.68 -15.55 46.39
N ASP A 194 -20.40 -15.78 46.16
CA ASP A 194 -19.32 -15.41 47.08
C ASP A 194 -18.96 -13.91 47.03
N GLY A 195 -19.53 -13.17 46.06
CA GLY A 195 -19.26 -11.75 45.87
C GLY A 195 -17.87 -11.45 45.30
N GLU A 196 -17.23 -12.47 44.72
CA GLU A 196 -15.89 -12.42 44.14
C GLU A 196 -15.91 -11.97 42.67
N PRO A 197 -14.82 -11.36 42.16
CA PRO A 197 -14.73 -10.93 40.78
C PRO A 197 -14.72 -12.13 39.83
N SER A 198 -15.58 -12.08 38.81
CA SER A 198 -15.59 -13.13 37.78
C SER A 198 -14.34 -13.06 36.90
N PRO A 199 -13.73 -14.19 36.50
CA PRO A 199 -12.60 -14.18 35.57
C PRO A 199 -13.05 -13.68 34.20
N CYS A 200 -12.23 -12.85 33.57
CA CYS A 200 -12.50 -12.28 32.25
C CYS A 200 -11.72 -13.02 31.16
N ARG A 201 -12.43 -13.40 30.10
CA ARG A 201 -11.83 -13.78 28.82
C ARG A 201 -11.42 -12.52 28.09
N ARG A 202 -10.25 -12.56 27.45
CA ARG A 202 -9.77 -11.49 26.56
C ARG A 202 -9.97 -11.95 25.13
N VAL A 203 -10.94 -11.37 24.47
CA VAL A 203 -11.32 -11.75 23.10
C VAL A 203 -10.95 -10.60 22.16
N SER A 204 -10.47 -10.91 20.97
CA SER A 204 -10.32 -9.92 19.90
C SER A 204 -11.02 -10.39 18.64
N TYR A 205 -11.68 -9.48 17.95
CA TYR A 205 -12.36 -9.72 16.66
C TYR A 205 -11.44 -9.40 15.47
N TRP A 206 -10.12 -9.57 15.63
CA TRP A 206 -9.09 -9.29 14.63
C TRP A 206 -9.34 -9.94 13.26
N ARG A 207 -10.04 -11.09 13.19
CA ARG A 207 -10.38 -11.74 11.91
C ARG A 207 -11.26 -10.86 10.99
N TYR A 208 -12.11 -10.00 11.56
CA TYR A 208 -12.92 -9.05 10.79
C TYR A 208 -12.06 -7.91 10.24
N GLN A 209 -11.22 -7.31 11.10
CA GLN A 209 -10.27 -6.27 10.69
C GLN A 209 -9.29 -6.79 9.62
N ARG A 210 -8.78 -8.02 9.78
CA ARG A 210 -7.94 -8.71 8.79
C ARG A 210 -8.58 -8.70 7.41
N THR A 211 -9.87 -9.04 7.33
CA THR A 211 -10.58 -9.12 6.07
C THR A 211 -10.63 -7.75 5.39
N MET A 212 -10.92 -6.68 6.15
CA MET A 212 -10.91 -5.31 5.63
C MET A 212 -9.51 -4.90 5.15
N LYS A 213 -8.48 -5.10 5.97
CA LYS A 213 -7.08 -4.75 5.64
C LYS A 213 -6.61 -5.50 4.39
N TYR A 214 -6.93 -6.78 4.25
CA TYR A 214 -6.57 -7.57 3.06
C TYR A 214 -7.31 -7.11 1.79
N GLN A 215 -8.56 -6.67 1.88
CA GLN A 215 -9.26 -6.08 0.73
C GLN A 215 -8.59 -4.77 0.29
N THR A 216 -8.20 -3.91 1.23
CA THR A 216 -7.43 -2.69 0.92
C THR A 216 -6.11 -3.04 0.23
N VAL A 217 -5.36 -4.02 0.75
CA VAL A 217 -4.10 -4.50 0.15
C VAL A 217 -4.33 -4.99 -1.29
N LYS A 218 -5.39 -5.76 -1.55
CA LYS A 218 -5.72 -6.21 -2.92
C LYS A 218 -5.98 -5.04 -3.86
N GLN A 219 -6.73 -4.03 -3.42
CA GLN A 219 -7.04 -2.84 -4.22
C GLN A 219 -5.76 -2.03 -4.53
N LEU A 220 -4.87 -1.88 -3.54
CA LEU A 220 -3.57 -1.21 -3.73
C LEU A 220 -2.69 -1.97 -4.72
N LEU A 221 -2.58 -3.29 -4.56
CA LEU A 221 -1.83 -4.14 -5.48
C LEU A 221 -2.42 -4.18 -6.89
N GLN A 222 -3.74 -4.03 -7.05
CA GLN A 222 -4.37 -3.85 -8.36
C GLN A 222 -3.87 -2.62 -9.10
N ARG A 223 -3.47 -1.57 -8.37
CA ARG A 223 -2.90 -0.32 -8.88
C ARG A 223 -1.37 -0.31 -8.86
N TRP A 224 -0.73 -1.47 -8.65
CA TRP A 224 0.73 -1.59 -8.52
C TRP A 224 1.33 -0.79 -7.35
N ASP A 225 0.52 -0.41 -6.36
CA ASP A 225 0.98 0.32 -5.17
C ASP A 225 1.51 -0.66 -4.11
N PHE A 226 2.73 -1.14 -4.35
CA PHE A 226 3.43 -2.04 -3.44
C PHE A 226 3.78 -1.37 -2.10
N ASP A 227 4.06 -0.07 -2.11
CA ASP A 227 4.46 0.68 -0.92
C ASP A 227 3.26 0.92 0.00
N GLY A 228 2.13 1.39 -0.55
CA GLY A 228 0.88 1.49 0.18
C GLY A 228 0.42 0.14 0.74
N ALA A 229 0.51 -0.94 -0.05
CA ALA A 229 0.18 -2.29 0.42
C ALA A 229 1.10 -2.74 1.57
N ARG A 230 2.39 -2.41 1.50
CA ARG A 230 3.38 -2.69 2.55
C ARG A 230 3.06 -1.93 3.83
N MET A 231 2.71 -0.64 3.73
CA MET A 231 2.35 0.18 4.89
C MET A 231 1.15 -0.42 5.63
N VAL A 232 0.04 -0.70 4.91
CA VAL A 232 -1.17 -1.27 5.52
C VAL A 232 -0.90 -2.60 6.24
N LEU A 233 -0.05 -3.47 5.67
CA LEU A 233 0.35 -4.72 6.31
C LEU A 233 1.34 -4.53 7.47
N SER A 234 2.14 -3.47 7.47
CA SER A 234 3.06 -3.15 8.56
C SER A 234 2.30 -2.66 9.79
N ASP A 235 1.33 -1.76 9.61
CA ASP A 235 0.44 -1.29 10.67
C ASP A 235 -0.39 -2.47 11.23
N TRP A 236 -0.85 -3.36 10.33
CA TRP A 236 -1.54 -4.58 10.73
C TRP A 236 -0.65 -5.53 11.53
N LYS A 237 0.62 -5.68 11.17
CA LYS A 237 1.60 -6.47 11.93
C LYS A 237 1.76 -5.94 13.36
N GLU A 238 1.84 -4.62 13.52
CA GLU A 238 1.95 -3.97 14.84
C GLU A 238 0.68 -4.19 15.69
N THR A 239 -0.49 -4.08 15.07
CA THR A 239 -1.78 -4.39 15.72
C THR A 239 -1.80 -5.85 16.21
N LEU A 240 -1.41 -6.81 15.37
CA LEU A 240 -1.33 -8.22 15.74
C LEU A 240 -0.36 -8.48 16.90
N SER A 241 0.82 -7.85 16.88
CA SER A 241 1.80 -7.98 17.96
C SER A 241 1.28 -7.42 19.29
N THR A 242 0.54 -6.31 19.25
CA THR A 242 -0.09 -5.74 20.44
C THR A 242 -1.15 -6.66 21.04
N LEU A 243 -1.96 -7.29 20.18
CA LEU A 243 -2.95 -8.30 20.60
C LEU A 243 -2.29 -9.55 21.20
N GLU A 244 -1.16 -9.98 20.64
CA GLU A 244 -0.39 -11.14 21.13
C GLU A 244 0.13 -10.87 22.55
N ASN A 245 0.76 -9.72 22.75
CA ASN A 245 1.27 -9.27 24.05
C ASN A 245 0.17 -9.12 25.10
N SER A 246 -1.07 -8.90 24.67
CA SER A 246 -2.23 -8.75 25.55
C SER A 246 -2.87 -10.08 25.99
N GLU A 247 -2.30 -11.22 25.59
CA GLU A 247 -2.77 -12.57 25.88
C GLU A 247 -4.25 -12.80 25.48
N THR A 248 -4.65 -12.29 24.31
CA THR A 248 -5.99 -12.58 23.78
C THR A 248 -6.15 -14.05 23.43
N GLU A 249 -7.36 -14.57 23.47
CA GLU A 249 -7.65 -15.94 23.05
C GLU A 249 -7.25 -16.22 21.58
N ASN A 250 -7.00 -17.50 21.26
CA ASN A 250 -6.52 -17.98 19.96
C ASN A 250 -5.09 -17.50 19.59
N LEU A 251 -4.18 -17.48 20.57
CA LEU A 251 -2.78 -17.05 20.38
C LEU A 251 -2.04 -17.79 19.25
N GLU A 252 -2.28 -19.09 19.05
CA GLU A 252 -1.61 -19.87 18.01
C GLU A 252 -2.00 -19.40 16.59
N GLU A 253 -3.28 -19.11 16.38
CA GLU A 253 -3.75 -18.58 15.11
C GLU A 253 -3.27 -17.15 14.88
N LEU A 254 -3.24 -16.33 15.95
CA LEU A 254 -2.74 -14.95 15.90
C LEU A 254 -1.26 -14.92 15.47
N LYS A 255 -0.43 -15.76 16.09
CA LYS A 255 0.99 -15.95 15.73
C LYS A 255 1.15 -16.38 14.28
N SER A 256 0.35 -17.36 13.85
CA SER A 256 0.37 -17.85 12.47
C SER A 256 0.02 -16.74 11.46
N SER A 257 -0.98 -15.90 11.78
CA SER A 257 -1.36 -14.75 10.94
C SER A 257 -0.26 -13.69 10.92
N GLN A 258 0.37 -13.40 12.05
CA GLN A 258 1.47 -12.43 12.15
C GLN A 258 2.70 -12.86 11.34
N GLU A 259 3.10 -14.13 11.41
CA GLU A 259 4.20 -14.68 10.60
C GLU A 259 3.89 -14.57 9.10
N LEU A 260 2.65 -14.83 8.70
CA LEU A 260 2.19 -14.68 7.32
C LEU A 260 2.27 -13.22 6.85
N VAL A 261 1.80 -12.29 7.68
CA VAL A 261 1.84 -10.85 7.40
C VAL A 261 3.27 -10.36 7.29
N GLU A 262 4.17 -10.78 8.20
CA GLU A 262 5.58 -10.41 8.15
C GLU A 262 6.26 -10.84 6.85
N LEU A 263 6.01 -12.07 6.40
CA LEU A 263 6.52 -12.57 5.12
C LEU A 263 6.02 -11.73 3.94
N ASN A 264 4.75 -11.36 3.94
CA ASN A 264 4.17 -10.53 2.90
C ASN A 264 4.77 -9.11 2.92
N VAL A 265 4.98 -8.50 4.09
CA VAL A 265 5.63 -7.18 4.23
C VAL A 265 7.04 -7.19 3.62
N ARG A 266 7.86 -8.21 3.92
CA ARG A 266 9.21 -8.36 3.35
C ARG A 266 9.20 -8.56 1.83
N ALA A 267 8.27 -9.36 1.33
CA ALA A 267 8.10 -9.58 -0.11
C ALA A 267 7.76 -8.27 -0.84
N LEU A 268 6.83 -7.47 -0.30
CA LEU A 268 6.47 -6.16 -0.84
C LEU A 268 7.63 -5.17 -0.72
N GLY A 269 8.34 -5.15 0.41
CA GLY A 269 9.54 -4.33 0.59
C GLY A 269 10.63 -4.63 -0.45
N THR A 270 10.82 -5.91 -0.78
CA THR A 270 11.75 -6.29 -1.86
C THR A 270 11.27 -5.80 -3.22
N ALA A 271 9.97 -5.91 -3.54
CA ALA A 271 9.42 -5.38 -4.78
C ALA A 271 9.64 -3.87 -4.93
N VAL A 272 9.36 -3.10 -3.86
CA VAL A 272 9.59 -1.65 -3.82
C VAL A 272 11.07 -1.32 -4.06
N ALA A 273 11.98 -2.01 -3.37
CA ALA A 273 13.41 -1.79 -3.52
C ALA A 273 13.91 -2.10 -4.95
N LEU A 274 13.49 -3.23 -5.53
CA LEU A 274 13.85 -3.61 -6.89
C LEU A 274 13.26 -2.65 -7.93
N MET A 275 12.01 -2.21 -7.74
CA MET A 275 11.37 -1.21 -8.60
C MET A 275 12.18 0.09 -8.60
N ASN A 276 12.71 0.50 -7.45
CA ASN A 276 13.57 1.68 -7.33
C ASN A 276 15.05 1.44 -7.70
N LEU A 277 15.40 0.25 -8.20
CA LEU A 277 16.78 -0.18 -8.49
C LEU A 277 17.71 -0.14 -7.26
N ASP A 278 17.14 -0.16 -6.06
CA ASP A 278 17.87 -0.25 -4.80
C ASP A 278 18.22 -1.71 -4.47
N THR A 279 19.29 -2.18 -5.10
CA THR A 279 19.82 -3.54 -4.87
C THR A 279 20.28 -3.76 -3.43
N ARG A 280 20.63 -2.71 -2.67
CA ARG A 280 21.03 -2.83 -1.26
C ARG A 280 19.79 -3.03 -0.39
N GLY A 281 18.78 -2.18 -0.54
CA GLY A 281 17.50 -2.31 0.15
C GLY A 281 16.83 -3.66 -0.15
N SER A 282 16.87 -4.12 -1.41
CA SER A 282 16.34 -5.43 -1.78
C SER A 282 17.01 -6.59 -1.04
N ARG A 283 18.31 -6.50 -0.72
CA ARG A 283 19.03 -7.53 0.04
C ARG A 283 18.72 -7.48 1.53
N GLN A 284 18.46 -6.30 2.07
CA GLN A 284 18.10 -6.11 3.49
C GLN A 284 16.69 -6.64 3.79
N GLU A 285 15.75 -6.42 2.86
CA GLU A 285 14.38 -6.90 2.96
C GLU A 285 14.22 -8.38 2.54
N HIS A 286 15.31 -9.00 2.07
CA HIS A 286 15.27 -10.35 1.53
C HIS A 286 15.01 -11.41 2.60
N ASP A 287 14.06 -12.30 2.35
CA ASP A 287 13.82 -13.49 3.18
C ASP A 287 14.06 -14.75 2.33
N ASN A 288 14.99 -15.61 2.79
CA ASN A 288 15.37 -16.85 2.10
C ASN A 288 14.21 -17.85 1.96
N ARG A 289 13.12 -17.67 2.72
CA ARG A 289 11.89 -18.46 2.56
C ARG A 289 11.15 -18.11 1.26
N PHE A 290 11.52 -17.02 0.58
CA PHE A 290 10.89 -16.56 -0.65
C PHE A 290 11.79 -16.73 -1.88
N LYS A 291 11.96 -18.00 -2.28
CA LYS A 291 12.83 -18.44 -3.39
C LYS A 291 12.62 -17.66 -4.70
N MET A 292 11.37 -17.32 -5.03
CA MET A 292 11.03 -16.59 -6.25
C MET A 292 11.58 -15.16 -6.26
N VAL A 293 11.55 -14.46 -5.11
CA VAL A 293 12.19 -13.15 -4.97
C VAL A 293 13.70 -13.26 -4.90
N SER A 294 14.23 -14.36 -4.34
CA SER A 294 15.68 -14.62 -4.42
C SER A 294 16.14 -14.70 -5.87
N GLU A 295 15.39 -15.39 -6.73
CA GLU A 295 15.70 -15.50 -8.16
C GLU A 295 15.63 -14.13 -8.86
N LEU A 296 14.60 -13.32 -8.61
CA LEU A 296 14.49 -11.96 -9.14
C LEU A 296 15.62 -11.05 -8.63
N ALA A 297 15.87 -10.99 -7.32
CA ALA A 297 16.92 -10.16 -6.71
C ALA A 297 18.33 -10.55 -7.17
N ASN A 298 18.56 -11.85 -7.37
CA ASN A 298 19.80 -12.36 -7.96
C ASN A 298 19.96 -11.88 -9.40
N GLN A 299 18.89 -11.91 -10.23
CA GLN A 299 18.95 -11.41 -11.60
C GLN A 299 19.31 -9.91 -11.68
N TYR A 300 18.84 -9.07 -10.74
CA TYR A 300 19.21 -7.65 -10.64
C TYR A 300 20.63 -7.39 -10.12
N SER A 301 21.19 -8.30 -9.33
CA SER A 301 22.47 -8.11 -8.64
C SER A 301 23.70 -8.31 -9.52
N TYR A 302 23.57 -8.88 -10.72
CA TYR A 302 24.70 -9.13 -11.62
C TYR A 302 25.02 -7.88 -12.46
N PRO A 303 26.25 -7.32 -12.39
CA PRO A 303 26.66 -6.16 -13.18
C PRO A 303 26.55 -6.35 -14.71
N GLN A 304 26.51 -7.60 -15.16
CA GLN A 304 26.37 -7.99 -16.58
C GLN A 304 24.91 -7.89 -17.09
N ASN A 305 23.95 -7.71 -16.17
CA ASN A 305 22.51 -7.66 -16.43
C ASN A 305 21.96 -6.23 -16.57
N SER A 306 22.71 -5.32 -17.21
CA SER A 306 22.25 -3.94 -17.45
C SER A 306 20.90 -3.87 -18.21
N LEU A 307 20.59 -4.91 -18.99
CA LEU A 307 19.30 -5.07 -19.67
C LEU A 307 18.11 -5.29 -18.73
N TYR A 308 18.33 -5.78 -17.51
CA TYR A 308 17.27 -5.88 -16.50
C TYR A 308 16.87 -4.52 -15.94
N ARG A 309 17.82 -3.57 -15.85
CA ARG A 309 17.50 -2.18 -15.52
C ARG A 309 16.59 -1.55 -16.59
N LEU A 310 16.87 -1.85 -17.86
CA LEU A 310 16.05 -1.40 -18.98
C LEU A 310 14.66 -2.03 -18.97
N LEU A 311 14.59 -3.31 -18.60
CA LEU A 311 13.33 -4.01 -18.41
C LEU A 311 12.53 -3.42 -17.24
N ASN A 312 13.18 -3.04 -16.13
CA ASN A 312 12.53 -2.35 -15.03
C ASN A 312 11.95 -0.99 -15.46
N LEU A 313 12.71 -0.18 -16.21
CA LEU A 313 12.22 1.10 -16.74
C LEU A 313 11.04 0.90 -17.71
N HIS A 314 11.09 -0.14 -18.54
CA HIS A 314 9.97 -0.53 -19.40
C HIS A 314 8.74 -0.93 -18.59
N THR A 315 8.89 -1.83 -17.61
CA THR A 315 7.81 -2.24 -16.69
C THR A 315 7.20 -1.04 -15.97
N GLN A 316 8.01 -0.11 -15.47
CA GLN A 316 7.51 1.12 -14.83
C GLN A 316 6.67 1.96 -15.80
N CYS A 317 7.10 2.12 -17.05
CA CYS A 317 6.32 2.85 -18.05
C CYS A 317 4.99 2.16 -18.35
N CYS A 318 4.98 0.83 -18.44
CA CYS A 318 3.74 0.06 -18.58
C CYS A 318 2.78 0.29 -17.41
N ILE A 319 3.29 0.25 -16.17
CA ILE A 319 2.51 0.53 -14.96
C ILE A 319 1.95 1.96 -14.98
N PHE A 320 2.79 2.98 -15.19
CA PHE A 320 2.35 4.38 -15.20
C PHE A 320 1.33 4.68 -16.29
N TRP A 321 1.41 3.98 -17.43
CA TRP A 321 0.37 4.05 -18.44
C TRP A 321 -0.97 3.46 -17.98
N GLU A 322 -0.95 2.33 -17.26
CA GLU A 322 -2.17 1.69 -16.75
C GLU A 322 -2.85 2.53 -15.67
N VAL A 323 -2.09 3.18 -14.79
CA VAL A 323 -2.62 3.99 -13.68
C VAL A 323 -2.81 5.48 -14.03
N ASP A 324 -2.75 5.83 -15.31
CA ASP A 324 -2.87 7.21 -15.82
C ASP A 324 -1.84 8.23 -15.26
N GLY A 325 -0.68 7.75 -14.77
CA GLY A 325 0.47 8.55 -14.35
C GLY A 325 1.30 9.08 -15.53
N ILE A 326 0.71 9.92 -16.38
CA ILE A 326 1.29 10.30 -17.69
C ILE A 326 2.56 11.16 -17.55
N ALA A 327 2.70 11.96 -16.50
CA ALA A 327 3.92 12.74 -16.26
C ALA A 327 5.12 11.81 -15.98
N GLU A 328 4.96 10.89 -15.04
CA GLU A 328 5.93 9.86 -14.67
C GLU A 328 6.26 8.98 -15.87
N PHE A 329 5.23 8.56 -16.62
CA PHE A 329 5.40 7.81 -17.86
C PHE A 329 6.34 8.51 -18.85
N LEU A 330 6.12 9.78 -19.17
CA LEU A 330 6.95 10.50 -20.13
C LEU A 330 8.38 10.73 -19.60
N ILE A 331 8.56 10.95 -18.29
CA ILE A 331 9.87 11.07 -17.66
C ILE A 331 10.64 9.74 -17.80
N ARG A 332 10.01 8.63 -17.41
CA ARG A 332 10.61 7.29 -17.46
C ARG A 332 10.85 6.81 -18.89
N MET A 333 9.98 7.15 -19.84
CA MET A 333 10.19 6.86 -21.26
C MET A 333 11.46 7.56 -21.78
N GLY A 334 11.65 8.83 -21.43
CA GLY A 334 12.89 9.55 -21.78
C GLY A 334 14.14 8.92 -21.18
N LEU A 335 14.07 8.47 -19.91
CA LEU A 335 15.17 7.76 -19.25
C LEU A 335 15.45 6.40 -19.90
N PHE A 336 14.41 5.62 -20.20
CA PHE A 336 14.51 4.35 -20.92
C PHE A 336 15.25 4.54 -22.25
N TYR A 337 14.89 5.58 -23.02
CA TYR A 337 15.50 5.85 -24.31
C TYR A 337 16.98 6.26 -24.20
N GLU A 338 17.36 7.09 -23.23
CA GLU A 338 18.79 7.40 -23.02
C GLU A 338 19.57 6.17 -22.58
N GLU A 339 19.06 5.41 -21.61
CA GLU A 339 19.77 4.26 -21.06
C GLU A 339 19.93 3.14 -22.09
N ILE A 340 18.94 2.91 -22.96
CA ILE A 340 19.07 1.88 -24.00
C ILE A 340 20.18 2.22 -25.00
N ILE A 341 20.32 3.51 -25.36
CA ILE A 341 21.42 3.96 -26.24
C ILE A 341 22.75 3.72 -25.53
N HIS A 342 22.86 4.17 -24.28
CA HIS A 342 24.10 4.07 -23.51
C HIS A 342 24.55 2.62 -23.32
N ASP A 343 23.63 1.74 -22.92
CA ASP A 343 23.93 0.34 -22.67
C ASP A 343 24.32 -0.42 -23.93
N LEU A 344 23.65 -0.16 -25.06
CA LEU A 344 24.02 -0.79 -26.31
C LEU A 344 25.37 -0.30 -26.83
N ILE A 345 25.67 1.00 -26.71
CA ILE A 345 27.01 1.49 -27.07
C ILE A 345 28.07 0.82 -26.18
N ARG A 346 27.85 0.72 -24.87
CA ARG A 346 28.78 0.03 -23.96
C ARG A 346 28.99 -1.43 -24.37
N LYS A 347 27.91 -2.18 -24.59
CA LYS A 347 27.97 -3.62 -24.93
C LYS A 347 28.59 -3.90 -26.29
N LEU A 348 28.38 -3.02 -27.28
CA LEU A 348 28.90 -3.18 -28.64
C LEU A 348 30.31 -2.60 -28.84
N ASP A 349 30.74 -1.68 -27.98
CA ASP A 349 32.10 -1.17 -27.98
C ASP A 349 33.08 -2.26 -27.47
N PRO A 350 34.18 -2.57 -28.21
CA PRO A 350 35.10 -3.64 -27.88
C PRO A 350 35.73 -3.60 -26.48
N LYS A 351 35.74 -2.43 -25.83
CA LYS A 351 36.27 -2.26 -24.47
C LYS A 351 35.21 -1.70 -23.52
N ASN A 352 33.96 -2.17 -23.67
CA ASN A 352 32.84 -1.79 -22.81
C ASN A 352 32.61 -0.27 -22.73
N GLY A 353 32.68 0.40 -23.89
CA GLY A 353 32.55 1.85 -24.02
C GLY A 353 33.86 2.63 -23.92
N ASN A 354 35.00 1.98 -23.71
CA ASN A 354 36.30 2.65 -23.58
C ASN A 354 37.14 2.68 -24.86
N PHE A 355 36.74 1.94 -25.91
CA PHE A 355 37.50 1.89 -27.15
C PHE A 355 37.23 3.14 -27.98
N TYR A 356 35.96 3.42 -28.30
CA TYR A 356 35.58 4.58 -29.09
C TYR A 356 35.42 5.85 -28.26
N PHE A 357 35.27 5.75 -26.94
CA PHE A 357 35.07 6.91 -26.07
C PHE A 357 36.13 7.06 -24.98
N ASP A 358 36.38 8.31 -24.56
CA ASP A 358 37.25 8.64 -23.43
C ASP A 358 36.45 8.76 -22.13
N ARG A 359 36.13 7.61 -21.54
CA ARG A 359 35.40 7.53 -20.27
C ARG A 359 36.32 7.63 -19.04
N VAL A 360 37.64 7.65 -19.23
CA VAL A 360 38.62 7.80 -18.15
C VAL A 360 38.68 9.27 -17.73
N ASN A 361 38.84 10.16 -18.71
CA ASN A 361 38.88 11.60 -18.44
C ASN A 361 37.48 12.23 -18.38
N TYR A 362 36.48 11.60 -19.03
CA TYR A 362 35.11 12.10 -19.10
C TYR A 362 34.08 11.00 -18.77
N PRO A 363 33.95 10.62 -17.49
CA PRO A 363 33.10 9.51 -17.06
C PRO A 363 31.61 9.78 -17.27
N ASP A 364 31.16 11.02 -17.40
CA ASP A 364 29.73 11.36 -17.55
C ASP A 364 29.34 11.75 -18.98
N ASP A 365 30.32 11.96 -19.86
CA ASP A 365 30.12 12.43 -21.22
C ASP A 365 30.53 11.39 -22.28
N TRP A 366 30.01 11.56 -23.49
CA TRP A 366 30.35 10.72 -24.65
C TRP A 366 31.32 11.46 -25.58
N TYR A 367 32.59 11.55 -25.16
CA TYR A 367 33.67 12.11 -25.96
C TYR A 367 34.30 11.06 -26.86
N LEU A 368 34.05 11.19 -28.17
CA LEU A 368 34.46 10.27 -29.21
C LEU A 368 35.95 10.45 -29.55
N LYS A 369 36.70 9.35 -29.50
CA LYS A 369 38.09 9.23 -29.97
C LYS A 369 38.07 9.04 -31.48
N THR A 370 38.11 10.15 -32.23
CA THR A 370 37.96 10.10 -33.69
C THR A 370 39.07 9.32 -34.39
N ASP A 371 40.25 9.21 -33.80
CA ASP A 371 41.36 8.35 -34.28
C ASP A 371 41.04 6.85 -34.21
N LYS A 372 40.14 6.44 -33.31
CA LYS A 372 39.68 5.05 -33.21
C LYS A 372 38.53 4.78 -34.17
N VAL A 373 37.66 5.77 -34.38
CA VAL A 373 36.50 5.65 -35.28
C VAL A 373 36.95 5.49 -36.74
N VAL A 374 37.86 6.34 -37.22
CA VAL A 374 38.34 6.29 -38.62
C VAL A 374 39.11 5.01 -38.97
N ARG A 375 39.63 4.28 -37.97
CA ARG A 375 40.22 2.94 -38.18
C ARG A 375 39.18 1.92 -38.64
N ASN A 376 37.91 2.16 -38.36
CA ASN A 376 36.79 1.40 -38.90
C ASN A 376 36.08 2.26 -39.95
N SER A 377 36.55 2.18 -41.20
CA SER A 377 36.05 3.01 -42.31
C SER A 377 34.55 2.83 -42.54
N GLN A 378 34.00 1.63 -42.33
CA GLN A 378 32.57 1.37 -42.46
C GLN A 378 31.76 2.13 -41.40
N LEU A 379 32.19 2.07 -40.14
CA LEU A 379 31.59 2.82 -39.03
C LEU A 379 31.68 4.34 -39.28
N ALA A 380 32.88 4.84 -39.57
CA ALA A 380 33.15 6.26 -39.78
C ALA A 380 32.30 6.84 -40.91
N ASN A 381 32.31 6.20 -42.08
CA ASN A 381 31.55 6.67 -43.24
C ASN A 381 30.05 6.57 -43.02
N ARG A 382 29.56 5.52 -42.36
CA ARG A 382 28.13 5.39 -42.07
C ARG A 382 27.67 6.45 -41.08
N PHE A 383 28.46 6.70 -40.03
CA PHE A 383 28.13 7.72 -39.05
C PHE A 383 28.16 9.12 -39.67
N TYR A 384 29.17 9.43 -40.48
CA TYR A 384 29.24 10.69 -41.22
C TYR A 384 28.01 10.92 -42.10
N ARG A 385 27.59 9.92 -42.89
CA ARG A 385 26.39 10.02 -43.75
C ARG A 385 25.11 10.28 -42.94
N LEU A 386 24.91 9.55 -41.84
CA LEU A 386 23.75 9.76 -40.96
C LEU A 386 23.74 11.16 -40.33
N GLU A 387 24.91 11.71 -40.03
CA GLU A 387 25.05 13.07 -39.50
C GLU A 387 24.85 14.15 -40.58
N GLN A 388 25.17 13.87 -41.85
CA GLN A 388 24.87 14.76 -42.98
C GLN A 388 23.36 14.92 -43.18
N GLU A 389 22.59 13.83 -43.02
CA GLU A 389 21.12 13.83 -43.11
C GLU A 389 20.44 14.72 -42.05
N MET A 390 21.14 15.11 -40.96
CA MET A 390 20.58 15.96 -39.89
C MET A 390 20.65 17.47 -40.15
N GLU A 391 21.16 17.91 -41.31
CA GLU A 391 21.29 19.30 -41.82
C GLU A 391 22.13 20.27 -40.96
N ARG A 392 22.33 20.02 -39.66
CA ARG A 392 23.09 20.88 -38.71
C ARG A 392 23.99 20.08 -37.78
N SER A 393 24.66 19.04 -38.30
CA SER A 393 25.62 18.30 -37.50
C SER A 393 26.91 19.11 -37.30
N SER A 394 27.22 19.41 -36.03
CA SER A 394 28.49 20.02 -35.66
C SER A 394 29.69 19.12 -35.99
N LEU A 395 29.47 17.80 -36.10
CA LEU A 395 30.48 16.84 -36.53
C LEU A 395 30.83 17.08 -38.00
N VAL A 396 29.83 17.10 -38.88
CA VAL A 396 30.02 17.28 -40.33
C VAL A 396 30.76 18.58 -40.61
N GLY A 397 30.32 19.68 -40.00
CA GLY A 397 30.98 20.97 -40.15
C GLY A 397 32.42 20.99 -39.64
N LYS A 398 32.76 20.21 -38.60
CA LYS A 398 34.15 20.08 -38.12
C LYS A 398 35.02 19.23 -39.05
N ILE A 399 34.49 18.10 -39.54
CA ILE A 399 35.16 17.21 -40.48
C ILE A 399 35.50 17.95 -41.78
N GLN A 400 34.55 18.70 -42.34
CA GLN A 400 34.76 19.50 -43.54
C GLN A 400 35.81 20.60 -43.31
N ARG A 401 35.70 21.37 -42.22
CA ARG A 401 36.65 22.44 -41.89
C ARG A 401 38.08 21.95 -41.67
N GLN A 402 38.25 20.78 -41.05
CA GLN A 402 39.57 20.19 -40.78
C GLN A 402 40.10 19.33 -41.95
N ARG A 403 39.42 19.33 -43.11
CA ARG A 403 39.80 18.57 -44.31
C ARG A 403 40.03 17.08 -44.00
N CYS A 404 39.13 16.51 -43.22
CA CYS A 404 39.23 15.13 -42.75
C CYS A 404 38.72 14.09 -43.77
N LEU A 405 38.20 14.55 -44.92
CA LEU A 405 37.67 13.71 -45.98
C LEU A 405 38.73 13.36 -47.02
N VAL A 406 38.66 12.13 -47.53
CA VAL A 406 39.39 11.63 -48.71
C VAL A 406 38.35 10.98 -49.61
N ASN A 407 38.18 11.45 -50.85
CA ASN A 407 37.14 10.98 -51.78
C ASN A 407 35.74 10.90 -51.12
N ASP A 408 35.34 11.98 -50.44
CA ASP A 408 34.08 12.09 -49.67
C ASP A 408 33.88 11.07 -48.53
N SER A 409 34.93 10.32 -48.19
CA SER A 409 34.94 9.38 -47.08
C SER A 409 35.71 9.96 -45.88
N TRP A 410 35.18 9.76 -44.67
CA TRP A 410 35.81 10.22 -43.45
C TRP A 410 36.96 9.29 -43.04
N GLU A 411 38.18 9.65 -43.47
CA GLU A 411 39.37 8.83 -43.30
C GLU A 411 40.40 9.41 -42.32
N LYS A 412 40.38 10.73 -42.07
CA LYS A 412 41.31 11.38 -41.14
C LYS A 412 40.62 11.75 -39.82
N PRO A 413 41.28 11.58 -38.67
CA PRO A 413 40.71 11.99 -37.39
C PRO A 413 40.57 13.51 -37.29
N LEU A 414 39.72 13.95 -36.36
CA LEU A 414 39.73 15.34 -35.90
C LEU A 414 40.93 15.56 -34.96
N ASN A 415 41.40 16.81 -34.87
CA ASN A 415 42.53 17.18 -34.00
C ASN A 415 42.19 17.12 -32.49
N GLN A 416 40.93 16.86 -32.13
CA GLN A 416 40.43 16.82 -30.75
C GLN A 416 39.28 15.82 -30.62
N LEU A 417 38.98 15.41 -29.38
CA LEU A 417 37.80 14.59 -29.08
C LEU A 417 36.51 15.29 -29.50
N PHE A 418 35.51 14.52 -29.90
CA PHE A 418 34.20 15.05 -30.29
C PHE A 418 33.11 14.63 -29.31
N LYS A 419 32.52 15.58 -28.59
CA LYS A 419 31.36 15.33 -27.71
C LYS A 419 30.11 15.11 -28.55
N LEU A 420 29.42 13.97 -28.38
CA LEU A 420 28.13 13.71 -29.02
C LEU A 420 27.01 14.58 -28.38
N PRO A 421 26.43 15.56 -29.10
CA PRO A 421 25.49 16.52 -28.52
C PRO A 421 24.04 15.99 -28.56
N GLY A 422 23.72 15.05 -27.69
CA GLY A 422 22.34 14.59 -27.45
C GLY A 422 21.90 13.30 -28.16
N ARG A 423 20.65 12.90 -27.95
CA ARG A 423 20.08 11.60 -28.40
C ARG A 423 20.23 11.33 -29.89
N PRO A 424 19.92 12.25 -30.81
CA PRO A 424 19.97 11.95 -32.24
C PRO A 424 21.37 11.54 -32.70
N THR A 425 22.41 12.27 -32.29
CA THR A 425 23.79 11.94 -32.64
C THR A 425 24.27 10.64 -31.99
N LYS A 426 23.94 10.41 -30.71
CA LYS A 426 24.27 9.13 -30.05
C LYS A 426 23.58 7.94 -30.74
N ARG A 427 22.32 8.08 -31.14
CA ARG A 427 21.59 7.07 -31.92
C ARG A 427 22.22 6.86 -33.28
N ASN A 428 22.61 7.91 -34.00
CA ASN A 428 23.28 7.79 -35.29
C ASN A 428 24.60 7.03 -35.18
N PHE A 429 25.39 7.32 -34.14
CA PHE A 429 26.60 6.56 -33.84
C PHE A 429 26.28 5.08 -33.54
N LEU A 430 25.28 4.82 -32.68
CA LEU A 430 24.84 3.46 -32.35
C LEU A 430 24.36 2.69 -33.60
N GLN A 431 23.56 3.33 -34.47
CA GLN A 431 23.11 2.74 -35.72
C GLN A 431 24.30 2.40 -36.63
N ALA A 432 25.28 3.29 -36.75
CA ALA A 432 26.48 3.05 -37.53
C ALA A 432 27.30 1.89 -36.93
N LEU A 433 27.43 1.84 -35.60
CA LEU A 433 28.13 0.78 -34.88
C LEU A 433 27.48 -0.58 -35.13
N MET A 434 26.17 -0.69 -34.90
CA MET A 434 25.39 -1.91 -35.12
C MET A 434 25.46 -2.38 -36.57
N LYS A 435 25.40 -1.47 -37.55
CA LYS A 435 25.51 -1.83 -38.98
C LYS A 435 26.93 -2.20 -39.41
N SER A 436 27.96 -1.70 -38.72
CA SER A 436 29.36 -2.05 -38.99
C SER A 436 29.78 -3.39 -38.39
N GLN A 437 29.06 -3.87 -37.37
CA GLN A 437 29.36 -5.12 -36.66
C GLN A 437 28.37 -6.25 -36.99
N GLY A 438 27.18 -5.94 -37.50
CA GLY A 438 26.09 -6.90 -37.66
C GLY A 438 26.25 -7.84 -38.87
N ASP A 439 25.89 -9.10 -38.65
CA ASP A 439 25.64 -10.07 -39.73
C ASP A 439 24.48 -9.60 -40.63
N ALA A 440 24.45 -10.08 -41.88
CA ALA A 440 23.37 -9.76 -42.82
C ALA A 440 21.96 -10.06 -42.25
N SER A 441 21.86 -11.06 -41.36
CA SER A 441 20.63 -11.48 -40.67
C SER A 441 20.11 -10.48 -39.63
N GLN A 442 20.95 -9.57 -39.12
CA GLN A 442 20.55 -8.58 -38.10
C GLN A 442 20.19 -7.22 -38.70
N LYS A 443 20.46 -6.98 -39.99
CA LYS A 443 20.24 -5.67 -40.63
C LYS A 443 18.78 -5.19 -40.53
N ASP A 444 17.81 -6.08 -40.72
CA ASP A 444 16.38 -5.77 -40.58
C ASP A 444 16.03 -5.38 -39.14
N ALA A 445 16.49 -6.15 -38.15
CA ALA A 445 16.28 -5.86 -36.74
C ALA A 445 16.88 -4.50 -36.32
N VAL A 446 18.08 -4.18 -36.79
CA VAL A 446 18.71 -2.87 -36.56
C VAL A 446 17.86 -1.74 -37.16
N CYS A 447 17.33 -1.91 -38.37
CA CYS A 447 16.45 -0.91 -38.99
C CYS A 447 15.15 -0.74 -38.20
N LYS A 448 14.50 -1.84 -37.80
CA LYS A 448 13.28 -1.81 -36.97
C LYS A 448 13.49 -1.08 -35.65
N MET A 449 14.61 -1.35 -34.96
CA MET A 449 14.97 -0.68 -33.71
C MET A 449 15.18 0.83 -33.89
N VAL A 450 15.92 1.23 -34.92
CA VAL A 450 16.19 2.65 -35.19
C VAL A 450 14.91 3.39 -35.54
N SER A 451 14.02 2.79 -36.34
CA SER A 451 12.71 3.36 -36.63
C SER A 451 11.88 3.55 -35.37
N ALA A 452 11.85 2.54 -34.48
CA ALA A 452 11.17 2.65 -33.19
C ALA A 452 11.76 3.77 -32.31
N MET A 453 13.08 3.90 -32.26
CA MET A 453 13.75 5.00 -31.54
C MET A 453 13.42 6.38 -32.12
N LYS A 454 13.45 6.52 -33.46
CA LYS A 454 13.07 7.76 -34.14
C LYS A 454 11.62 8.15 -33.83
N ALA A 455 10.71 7.18 -33.77
CA ALA A 455 9.32 7.43 -33.40
C ALA A 455 9.12 7.97 -31.97
N LEU A 456 10.07 7.69 -31.06
CA LEU A 456 10.08 8.21 -29.69
C LEU A 456 10.76 9.57 -29.55
N ASP A 457 11.47 10.07 -30.58
CA ASP A 457 12.17 11.35 -30.52
C ASP A 457 11.21 12.51 -30.24
N TYR A 458 10.09 12.55 -30.96
CA TYR A 458 9.05 13.57 -30.80
C TYR A 458 8.58 13.63 -29.35
N TRP A 459 8.15 12.50 -28.77
CA TRP A 459 7.67 12.45 -27.39
C TRP A 459 8.74 12.86 -26.38
N SER A 460 9.99 12.52 -26.65
CA SER A 460 11.10 12.88 -25.78
C SER A 460 11.46 14.37 -25.85
N VAL A 461 11.23 15.04 -26.98
CA VAL A 461 11.36 16.50 -27.14
C VAL A 461 10.13 17.21 -26.54
N LYS A 462 8.94 16.71 -26.84
CA LYS A 462 7.66 17.28 -26.44
C LYS A 462 7.37 17.14 -24.95
N ARG A 463 7.95 16.13 -24.27
CA ARG A 463 7.77 15.84 -22.84
C ARG A 463 7.74 17.09 -21.98
N ASN A 464 8.80 17.90 -22.01
CA ASN A 464 8.91 19.04 -21.09
C ASN A 464 7.81 20.08 -21.35
N GLN A 465 7.38 20.27 -22.61
CA GLN A 465 6.28 21.17 -22.95
C GLN A 465 4.92 20.64 -22.47
N ILE A 466 4.73 19.32 -22.48
CA ILE A 466 3.51 18.69 -21.97
C ILE A 466 3.48 18.77 -20.43
N ILE A 467 4.57 18.37 -19.76
CA ILE A 467 4.64 18.32 -18.30
C ILE A 467 4.52 19.71 -17.66
N HIS A 468 5.16 20.72 -18.25
CA HIS A 468 5.12 22.09 -17.72
C HIS A 468 4.06 22.96 -18.40
N GLY A 469 3.18 22.37 -19.22
CA GLY A 469 2.10 23.07 -19.90
C GLY A 469 0.91 23.33 -18.98
N ALA A 470 0.21 24.44 -19.20
CA ALA A 470 -0.97 24.82 -18.41
C ALA A 470 -2.26 24.04 -18.78
N LYS A 471 -2.22 23.16 -19.79
CA LYS A 471 -3.39 22.42 -20.32
C LYS A 471 -3.66 21.07 -19.61
N GLY A 472 -3.00 20.80 -18.49
CA GLY A 472 -3.06 19.51 -17.79
C GLY A 472 -2.26 18.40 -18.49
N ILE A 473 -2.17 17.23 -17.85
CA ILE A 473 -1.39 16.08 -18.32
C ILE A 473 -2.29 14.83 -18.30
N SER A 474 -2.60 14.27 -19.48
CA SER A 474 -3.47 13.09 -19.63
C SER A 474 -3.18 12.40 -20.98
N LYS A 475 -3.71 11.18 -21.17
CA LYS A 475 -3.61 10.46 -22.46
C LYS A 475 -4.25 11.24 -23.60
N VAL A 476 -5.42 11.83 -23.34
CA VAL A 476 -6.13 12.71 -24.29
C VAL A 476 -5.25 13.91 -24.66
N ARG A 477 -4.59 14.52 -23.67
CA ARG A 477 -3.68 15.64 -23.93
C ARG A 477 -2.51 15.26 -24.84
N LEU A 478 -1.99 14.02 -24.75
CA LEU A 478 -0.94 13.56 -25.67
C LEU A 478 -1.47 13.55 -27.12
N GLN A 479 -2.68 13.02 -27.34
CA GLN A 479 -3.31 12.97 -28.67
C GLN A 479 -3.54 14.37 -29.22
N GLU A 480 -4.10 15.26 -28.40
CA GLU A 480 -4.29 16.67 -28.76
C GLU A 480 -2.98 17.35 -29.12
N ALA A 481 -1.91 17.17 -28.31
CA ALA A 481 -0.63 17.81 -28.55
C ALA A 481 -0.01 17.39 -29.90
N LEU A 482 -0.11 16.10 -30.25
CA LEU A 482 0.34 15.60 -31.54
C LEU A 482 -0.50 16.16 -32.70
N LYS A 483 -1.83 16.26 -32.53
CA LYS A 483 -2.73 16.82 -33.53
C LYS A 483 -2.47 18.32 -33.74
N GLU A 484 -2.36 19.09 -32.65
CA GLU A 484 -2.06 20.52 -32.64
C GLU A 484 -0.75 20.79 -33.41
N ASP A 485 0.32 20.07 -33.10
CA ASP A 485 1.61 20.27 -33.77
C ASP A 485 1.55 19.86 -35.26
N ARG A 486 0.82 18.79 -35.61
CA ARG A 486 0.62 18.38 -37.02
C ARG A 486 -0.18 19.41 -37.81
N GLU A 487 -1.20 20.01 -37.21
CA GLU A 487 -2.00 21.07 -37.83
C GLU A 487 -1.18 22.35 -37.99
N ALA A 488 -0.40 22.73 -36.97
CA ALA A 488 0.50 23.88 -37.04
C ALA A 488 1.49 23.79 -38.21
N ILE A 489 2.07 22.60 -38.46
CA ILE A 489 2.96 22.37 -39.62
C ILE A 489 2.22 22.49 -40.95
N LYS A 490 1.02 21.88 -41.05
CA LYS A 490 0.18 22.02 -42.26
C LYS A 490 -0.16 23.48 -42.56
N ASN A 491 -0.38 24.27 -41.51
CA ASN A 491 -0.68 25.69 -41.60
C ASN A 491 0.57 26.58 -41.74
N LYS A 492 1.78 25.99 -41.80
CA LYS A 492 3.08 26.70 -41.85
C LYS A 492 3.30 27.66 -40.68
N GLU A 493 2.76 27.32 -39.51
CA GLU A 493 2.99 28.06 -38.28
C GLU A 493 4.39 27.81 -37.74
N SER A 494 4.94 28.79 -37.02
CA SER A 494 6.26 28.67 -36.41
C SER A 494 6.21 27.77 -35.18
N ILE A 495 6.69 26.54 -35.31
CA ILE A 495 6.85 25.60 -34.19
C ILE A 495 8.31 25.42 -33.77
N ASN A 496 8.53 24.74 -32.65
CA ASN A 496 9.87 24.37 -32.21
C ASN A 496 10.57 23.51 -33.27
N LYS A 497 11.78 23.89 -33.68
CA LYS A 497 12.54 23.22 -34.76
C LYS A 497 12.85 21.75 -34.47
N ASP A 498 12.96 21.36 -33.21
CA ASP A 498 13.20 19.96 -32.83
C ASP A 498 11.91 19.13 -32.94
N ILE A 499 10.74 19.75 -32.78
CA ILE A 499 9.43 19.13 -33.02
C ILE A 499 9.21 18.93 -34.52
N ASP A 500 9.43 19.97 -35.31
CA ASP A 500 9.30 19.95 -36.78
C ASP A 500 10.07 18.77 -37.41
N LYS A 501 11.29 18.52 -36.92
CA LYS A 501 12.16 17.43 -37.40
C LYS A 501 11.73 16.02 -37.02
N THR A 502 10.87 15.87 -36.01
CA THR A 502 10.58 14.56 -35.40
C THR A 502 9.13 14.14 -35.54
N ILE A 503 8.24 15.06 -35.88
CA ILE A 503 6.80 14.85 -35.92
C ILE A 503 6.33 13.91 -37.04
N ASP A 504 6.97 13.94 -38.22
CA ASP A 504 6.61 13.10 -39.37
C ASP A 504 6.82 11.60 -39.10
N VAL A 505 7.72 11.30 -38.18
CA VAL A 505 8.04 9.92 -37.77
C VAL A 505 7.45 9.58 -36.40
N ALA A 506 6.75 10.51 -35.75
CA ALA A 506 6.20 10.31 -34.41
C ALA A 506 5.12 9.22 -34.41
N CYS A 507 5.20 8.30 -33.46
CA CYS A 507 4.13 7.34 -33.23
C CYS A 507 2.96 7.98 -32.48
N GLU A 508 1.77 7.39 -32.59
CA GLU A 508 0.62 7.79 -31.78
C GLU A 508 0.89 7.50 -30.28
N PRO A 509 0.23 8.21 -29.34
CA PRO A 509 0.45 8.03 -27.90
C PRO A 509 0.32 6.58 -27.43
N GLU A 510 -0.69 5.87 -27.92
CA GLU A 510 -0.96 4.47 -27.55
C GLU A 510 0.16 3.51 -28.02
N GLU A 511 0.86 3.87 -29.10
CA GLU A 511 1.94 3.06 -29.68
C GLU A 511 3.28 3.25 -28.95
N ILE A 512 3.43 4.23 -28.05
CA ILE A 512 4.71 4.53 -27.39
C ILE A 512 5.24 3.27 -26.68
N ARG A 513 4.37 2.57 -25.94
CA ARG A 513 4.73 1.33 -25.24
C ARG A 513 5.16 0.22 -26.21
N ASP A 514 4.53 0.16 -27.37
CA ASP A 514 4.85 -0.83 -28.40
C ASP A 514 6.23 -0.59 -29.00
N ARG A 515 6.57 0.67 -29.28
CA ARG A 515 7.92 1.05 -29.71
C ARG A 515 8.96 0.72 -28.64
N MET A 516 8.66 0.96 -27.37
CA MET A 516 9.57 0.59 -26.27
C MET A 516 9.77 -0.94 -26.17
N THR A 517 8.70 -1.72 -26.29
CA THR A 517 8.75 -3.20 -26.31
C THR A 517 9.59 -3.71 -27.48
N GLN A 518 9.41 -3.12 -28.66
CA GLN A 518 10.20 -3.45 -29.85
C GLN A 518 11.70 -3.16 -29.62
N ILE A 519 12.02 -1.98 -29.06
CA ILE A 519 13.38 -1.56 -28.73
C ILE A 519 14.06 -2.56 -27.78
N VAL A 520 13.43 -2.88 -26.64
CA VAL A 520 14.05 -3.77 -25.64
C VAL A 520 14.20 -5.18 -26.18
N THR A 521 13.21 -5.71 -26.90
CA THR A 521 13.28 -7.06 -27.50
C THR A 521 14.44 -7.19 -28.48
N ILE A 522 14.62 -6.18 -29.33
CA ILE A 522 15.72 -6.16 -30.30
C ILE A 522 17.07 -5.99 -29.58
N ALA A 523 17.14 -5.19 -28.51
CA ALA A 523 18.35 -5.00 -27.71
C ALA A 523 18.88 -6.33 -27.12
N PHE A 524 17.99 -7.15 -26.55
CA PHE A 524 18.36 -8.48 -26.05
C PHE A 524 18.89 -9.39 -27.18
N ASN A 525 18.25 -9.36 -28.36
CA ASN A 525 18.69 -10.13 -29.52
C ASN A 525 20.08 -9.71 -30.01
N ILE A 526 20.33 -8.40 -30.19
CA ILE A 526 21.62 -7.86 -30.64
C ILE A 526 22.75 -8.25 -29.69
N THR A 527 22.48 -8.16 -28.39
CA THR A 527 23.47 -8.46 -27.34
C THR A 527 23.56 -9.96 -27.01
N ARG A 528 22.85 -10.81 -27.77
CA ARG A 528 22.78 -12.27 -27.57
C ARG A 528 22.46 -12.66 -26.13
N SER A 529 21.70 -11.82 -25.43
CA SER A 529 21.26 -12.04 -24.06
C SER A 529 19.89 -12.71 -24.07
N GLU A 530 19.66 -13.69 -23.20
CA GLU A 530 18.36 -14.33 -23.09
C GLU A 530 17.34 -13.39 -22.42
N LEU A 531 16.12 -13.36 -22.95
CA LEU A 531 15.00 -12.71 -22.28
C LEU A 531 14.59 -13.52 -21.04
N PRO A 532 14.35 -12.88 -19.88
CA PRO A 532 13.81 -13.56 -18.72
C PRO A 532 12.46 -14.22 -19.03
N LYS A 533 12.11 -15.25 -18.27
CA LYS A 533 10.79 -15.91 -18.34
C LYS A 533 9.83 -15.25 -17.33
N PRO A 534 8.55 -15.04 -17.69
CA PRO A 534 7.98 -15.17 -19.05
C PRO A 534 8.58 -14.17 -20.04
N ARG A 535 8.78 -14.58 -21.30
CA ARG A 535 9.36 -13.70 -22.33
C ARG A 535 8.40 -12.54 -22.61
N LEU A 536 8.94 -11.34 -22.82
CA LEU A 536 8.20 -10.23 -23.46
C LEU A 536 7.55 -10.76 -24.75
N VAL A 537 6.22 -10.68 -24.84
CA VAL A 537 5.49 -11.23 -25.97
C VAL A 537 5.72 -10.36 -27.21
N ARG A 538 5.85 -11.00 -28.38
CA ARG A 538 5.88 -10.29 -29.66
C ARG A 538 4.53 -9.64 -29.91
N LEU A 539 4.51 -8.32 -30.03
CA LEU A 539 3.38 -7.60 -30.60
C LEU A 539 3.24 -7.99 -32.08
N HIS A 540 2.03 -8.33 -32.51
CA HIS A 540 1.76 -8.61 -33.91
C HIS A 540 1.93 -7.32 -34.73
N GLU A 541 2.59 -7.41 -35.90
CA GLU A 541 2.63 -6.31 -36.87
C GLU A 541 1.19 -6.08 -37.38
N GLY A 542 0.54 -5.01 -36.92
CA GLY A 542 -0.69 -4.50 -37.54
C GLY A 542 -1.92 -4.23 -36.67
N THR A 543 -1.88 -4.26 -35.34
CA THR A 543 -3.08 -3.96 -34.53
C THR A 543 -2.92 -2.71 -33.67
N THR A 544 -3.43 -1.59 -34.19
CA THR A 544 -4.11 -0.59 -33.35
C THR A 544 -5.31 -1.25 -32.66
N ILE A 545 -5.53 -0.89 -31.40
CA ILE A 545 -6.63 -1.31 -30.50
C ILE A 545 -6.40 -2.68 -29.86
N ALA A 546 -6.05 -2.61 -28.56
CA ALA A 546 -6.21 -3.63 -27.52
C ALA A 546 -6.60 -5.05 -28.00
N THR A 547 -5.63 -5.98 -28.05
CA THR A 547 -5.92 -7.41 -27.82
C THR A 547 -4.66 -8.22 -27.48
N ALA A 548 -4.66 -8.73 -26.26
CA ALA A 548 -4.08 -9.98 -25.75
C ALA A 548 -2.62 -10.33 -26.08
N ALA A 549 -1.68 -9.61 -25.45
CA ALA A 549 -0.52 -10.22 -24.82
C ALA A 549 -0.03 -9.35 -23.65
N GLU A 550 0.13 -9.92 -22.45
CA GLU A 550 0.49 -9.17 -21.24
C GLU A 550 1.91 -8.56 -21.37
N PRO A 551 2.10 -7.27 -21.06
CA PRO A 551 3.42 -6.69 -20.86
C PRO A 551 4.18 -7.49 -19.80
N PHE A 552 5.49 -7.63 -19.95
CA PHE A 552 6.30 -8.24 -18.89
C PHE A 552 6.33 -7.31 -17.68
N TYR A 553 5.57 -7.69 -16.66
CA TYR A 553 5.60 -7.04 -15.37
C TYR A 553 6.52 -7.83 -14.44
N LEU A 554 7.75 -7.35 -14.26
CA LEU A 554 8.75 -7.95 -13.36
C LEU A 554 8.22 -8.31 -11.96
N TYR A 555 7.19 -7.60 -11.50
CA TYR A 555 6.65 -7.69 -10.15
C TYR A 555 5.27 -8.34 -10.08
N SER A 556 4.72 -8.82 -11.20
CA SER A 556 3.40 -9.48 -11.23
C SER A 556 3.38 -10.74 -10.36
N ASP A 557 4.46 -11.51 -10.37
CA ASP A 557 4.55 -12.73 -9.60
C ASP A 557 4.53 -12.45 -8.09
N ILE A 558 5.22 -11.39 -7.63
CA ILE A 558 5.19 -10.97 -6.21
C ILE A 558 3.79 -10.53 -5.84
N ARG A 559 3.17 -9.69 -6.68
CA ARG A 559 1.78 -9.26 -6.51
C ARG A 559 0.83 -10.45 -6.38
N LYS A 560 0.89 -11.41 -7.31
CA LYS A 560 0.04 -12.60 -7.33
C LYS A 560 0.29 -13.47 -6.10
N TRP A 561 1.56 -13.68 -5.76
CA TRP A 561 1.94 -14.48 -4.60
C TRP A 561 1.40 -13.90 -3.28
N VAL A 562 1.49 -12.58 -3.08
CA VAL A 562 0.92 -11.91 -1.90
C VAL A 562 -0.60 -12.07 -1.88
N ILE A 563 -1.28 -11.83 -3.02
CA ILE A 563 -2.74 -11.98 -3.15
C ILE A 563 -3.18 -13.41 -2.82
N ASP A 564 -2.51 -14.42 -3.40
CA ASP A 564 -2.84 -15.83 -3.16
C ASP A 564 -2.68 -16.24 -1.69
N ARG A 565 -1.73 -15.63 -0.96
CA ARG A 565 -1.50 -15.92 0.46
C ARG A 565 -2.54 -15.29 1.36
N ILE A 566 -2.85 -14.01 1.14
CA ILE A 566 -3.91 -13.33 1.91
C ILE A 566 -5.28 -13.95 1.63
N ASP A 567 -5.52 -14.49 0.43
CA ASP A 567 -6.72 -15.25 0.11
C ASP A 567 -6.81 -16.58 0.85
N ARG A 568 -5.69 -17.29 0.99
CA ARG A 568 -5.64 -18.55 1.75
C ARG A 568 -5.81 -18.35 3.25
N ASP A 569 -5.34 -17.23 3.79
CA ASP A 569 -5.45 -16.93 5.22
C ASP A 569 -6.90 -16.63 5.66
N VAL A 570 -7.75 -16.19 4.73
CA VAL A 570 -9.17 -15.89 4.99
C VAL A 570 -10.09 -17.11 4.82
N ARG A 571 -9.64 -18.12 4.08
CA ARG A 571 -10.36 -19.39 3.89
C ARG A 571 -10.12 -20.32 5.06
#